data_AF-A0A1C5DBJ8-F1
#
_entry.id   AF-A0A1C5DBJ8-F1
#
_cell.length_a   1.000
_cell.length_b   1.000
_cell.length_c   1.000
_cell.angle_alpha   90.00
_cell.angle_beta   90.00
_cell.angle_gamma   90.00
#
_symmetry.space_group_name_H-M   'P 1'
#
loop_
_entity.id
_entity.type
_entity.pdbx_description
1 polymer ?
#
loop_
_entity_poly.entity_id
_entity_poly.type
_entity_poly.pdbx_seq_one_letter_code
_entity_poly.pdbx_strand_id
1 'polypeptide(L)' 'MPMPTPPSCPACPDSRPLWKDVTQITERMPDNWFWYCANCERFWRPSAEHKEVFTHGPPGGSSGSVRRDPRVPRD' A
#
# COMPACT_ATOMS: atom_id res chain seq x y z
N MET A 1 -8.07 -0.80 -15.15
CA MET A 1 -6.84 -1.53 -14.76
C MET A 1 -7.18 -2.36 -13.52
N PRO A 2 -6.82 -3.65 -13.45
CA PRO A 2 -7.08 -4.43 -12.25
C PRO A 2 -6.32 -3.81 -11.07
N MET A 3 -7.04 -3.57 -9.99
CA MET A 3 -6.46 -3.14 -8.72
C MET A 3 -5.48 -4.22 -8.24
N PRO A 4 -4.30 -3.82 -7.71
CA PRO A 4 -3.33 -4.81 -7.25
C PRO A 4 -3.93 -5.61 -6.10
N THR A 5 -4.01 -6.92 -6.28
CA THR A 5 -4.64 -7.82 -5.31
C THR A 5 -3.66 -8.09 -4.18
N PRO A 6 -4.05 -7.86 -2.91
CA PRO A 6 -3.20 -8.23 -1.78
C PRO A 6 -2.98 -9.75 -1.77
N PRO A 7 -1.81 -10.22 -1.34
CA PRO A 7 -1.53 -11.64 -1.24
C PRO A 7 -2.42 -12.32 -0.19
N SER A 8 -2.67 -13.61 -0.41
CA SER A 8 -3.35 -14.46 0.56
C SER A 8 -2.40 -14.93 1.66
N CYS A 9 -2.94 -15.12 2.86
CA CYS A 9 -2.19 -15.60 4.01
C CYS A 9 -1.75 -17.07 3.82
N PRO A 10 -0.44 -17.39 3.82
CA PRO A 10 0.04 -18.76 3.62
C PRO A 10 -0.18 -19.67 4.83
N ALA A 11 -0.46 -19.10 6.01
CA ALA A 11 -0.69 -19.84 7.24
C ALA A 11 -2.18 -20.17 7.49
N CYS A 12 -3.11 -19.52 6.77
CA CYS A 12 -4.54 -19.76 6.94
C CYS A 12 -5.04 -20.65 5.79
N PRO A 13 -5.76 -21.75 6.08
CA PRO A 13 -6.29 -22.63 5.02
C PRO A 13 -7.31 -21.90 4.14
N ASP A 14 -8.00 -20.90 4.67
CA ASP A 14 -8.98 -20.07 3.94
C ASP A 14 -8.36 -19.08 2.96
N SER A 15 -7.03 -19.02 2.82
CA SER A 15 -6.34 -18.07 1.93
C SER A 15 -6.81 -16.63 2.08
N ARG A 16 -7.16 -16.23 3.32
CA ARG A 16 -7.71 -14.91 3.63
C ARG A 16 -6.78 -13.80 3.15
N PRO A 17 -7.32 -12.69 2.61
CA PRO A 17 -6.51 -11.59 2.13
C PRO A 17 -5.70 -10.97 3.28
N LEU A 18 -4.45 -10.63 2.98
CA LEU A 18 -3.58 -9.90 3.88
C LEU A 18 -3.88 -8.39 3.78
N TRP A 19 -3.86 -7.73 4.93
CA TRP A 19 -4.06 -6.29 5.05
C TRP A 19 -2.73 -5.56 5.03
N LYS A 20 -2.68 -4.39 4.41
CA LYS A 20 -1.50 -3.52 4.46
C LYS A 20 -1.43 -2.85 5.83
N ASP A 21 -0.53 -3.32 6.68
CA ASP A 21 -0.25 -2.71 7.97
C ASP A 21 0.79 -1.60 7.85
N VAL A 22 0.38 -0.38 8.17
CA VAL A 22 1.18 0.84 8.04
C VAL A 22 1.66 1.38 9.38
N THR A 23 1.49 0.63 10.47
CA THR A 23 1.80 1.10 11.83
C THR A 23 3.29 1.38 12.05
N GLN A 24 4.14 0.73 11.26
CA GLN A 24 5.60 0.88 11.31
C GLN A 24 6.16 1.88 10.27
N ILE A 25 5.29 2.56 9.51
CA ILE A 25 5.72 3.62 8.60
C ILE A 25 6.14 4.83 9.45
N THR A 26 7.31 5.39 9.13
CA THR A 26 7.82 6.62 9.72
C THR A 26 8.26 7.58 8.61
N GLU A 27 8.45 8.87 8.91
CA GLU A 27 8.92 9.85 7.91
C GLU A 27 10.26 9.46 7.26
N ARG A 28 11.12 8.75 8.01
CA ARG A 28 12.41 8.24 7.51
C ARG A 28 12.28 6.97 6.67
N MET A 29 11.17 6.25 6.80
CA MET A 29 10.95 4.95 6.16
C MET A 29 9.49 4.84 5.69
N PRO A 30 9.14 5.55 4.60
CA PRO A 30 7.78 5.54 4.05
C PRO A 30 7.35 4.15 3.55
N ASP A 31 8.31 3.28 3.21
CA ASP A 31 8.06 1.94 2.66
C ASP A 31 8.17 0.81 3.69
N ASN A 32 8.17 1.14 4.99
CA ASN A 32 8.30 0.18 6.09
C ASN A 32 6.94 -0.33 6.60
N TRP A 33 6.12 -0.80 5.66
CA TRP A 33 4.83 -1.45 5.95
C TRP A 33 4.94 -2.97 5.81
N PHE A 34 3.99 -3.70 6.41
CA PHE A 34 3.95 -5.16 6.41
C PHE A 34 2.60 -5.70 5.98
N TRP A 35 2.56 -6.94 5.51
CA TRP A 35 1.30 -7.66 5.33
C TRP A 35 0.86 -8.24 6.67
N TYR A 36 -0.37 -7.99 7.08
CA TYR A 36 -0.96 -8.48 8.33
C TYR A 36 -2.18 -9.36 8.07
N CYS A 37 -2.28 -10.50 8.76
CA CYS A 37 -3.48 -11.33 8.72
C CYS A 37 -4.30 -11.12 9.99
N ALA A 38 -5.53 -10.65 9.87
CA ALA A 38 -6.42 -10.48 11.03
C ALA A 38 -6.90 -11.81 11.66
N ASN A 39 -6.66 -12.96 11.02
CA ASN A 39 -7.11 -14.27 11.52
C ASN A 39 -6.05 -14.99 12.34
N CYS A 40 -4.81 -15.03 11.86
CA CYS A 40 -3.70 -15.65 12.59
C CYS A 40 -2.74 -14.63 13.22
N GLU A 41 -3.02 -13.34 13.05
CA GLU A 41 -2.32 -12.21 13.69
C GLU A 41 -0.81 -12.16 13.39
N ARG A 42 -0.40 -12.75 12.26
CA ARG A 42 0.99 -12.77 11.81
C ARG A 42 1.28 -11.65 10.82
N PHE A 43 2.57 -11.33 10.71
CA PHE A 43 3.11 -10.34 9.80
C PHE A 43 4.03 -10.98 8.75
N TRP A 44 3.99 -10.48 7.52
CA TRP A 44 4.89 -10.88 6.44
C TRP A 44 5.52 -9.65 5.79
N ARG A 45 6.77 -9.80 5.37
CA ARG A 45 7.46 -8.77 4.59
C ARG A 45 6.86 -8.68 3.19
N PRO A 46 6.53 -7.48 2.71
CA PRO A 46 6.14 -7.30 1.32
C PRO A 46 7.35 -7.45 0.40
N SER A 47 7.13 -8.11 -0.75
CA SER A 47 8.08 -8.19 -1.86
C SER A 47 8.38 -6.80 -2.44
N ALA A 48 9.49 -6.66 -3.17
CA ALA A 48 9.84 -5.39 -3.83
C ALA A 48 8.72 -4.89 -4.76
N GLU A 49 8.16 -5.75 -5.60
CA GLU A 49 7.03 -5.41 -6.48
C GLU A 49 5.80 -4.92 -5.70
N HIS A 50 5.48 -5.56 -4.56
CA HIS A 50 4.40 -5.10 -3.70
C HIS A 50 4.69 -3.72 -3.12
N LYS A 51 5.93 -3.46 -2.68
CA LYS A 51 6.31 -2.13 -2.21
C LYS A 51 6.13 -1.08 -3.30
N GLU A 52 6.56 -1.35 -4.52
CA GLU A 52 6.41 -0.42 -5.63
C GLU A 52 4.94 -0.12 -5.91
N VAL A 53 4.13 -1.16 -6.13
CA VAL A 53 2.74 -1.02 -6.56
C VAL A 53 1.83 -0.47 -5.45
N PHE A 54 2.00 -0.91 -4.20
CA PHE A 54 1.14 -0.49 -3.09
C PHE A 54 1.62 0.77 -2.36
N THR A 55 2.84 1.25 -2.62
CA THR A 55 3.35 2.51 -2.03
C THR A 55 3.31 3.65 -3.03
N HIS A 56 3.74 3.44 -4.27
CA HIS A 56 3.79 4.48 -5.29
C HIS A 56 2.59 4.47 -6.24
N GLY A 57 1.74 3.44 -6.16
CA GLY A 57 0.69 3.18 -7.15
C GLY A 57 1.24 2.45 -8.37
N PRO A 58 0.38 1.94 -9.27
CA PRO A 58 0.85 1.35 -10.52
C PRO A 58 1.68 2.38 -11.31
N PRO A 59 2.75 1.95 -12.01
CA PRO A 59 3.56 2.86 -12.82
C PRO A 59 2.67 3.48 -13.90
N GLY A 60 2.31 4.76 -13.72
CA GLY A 60 1.36 5.49 -14.57
C GLY A 60 0.21 6.17 -13.83
N GLY A 61 0.02 5.90 -12.53
CA GLY A 61 -0.95 6.60 -11.69
C GLY A 61 -0.33 7.83 -11.03
N SER A 62 -0.68 9.00 -11.53
CA SER A 62 -0.25 10.33 -11.05
C SER A 62 -0.21 10.45 -9.52
N SER A 63 0.98 10.37 -8.93
CA SER A 63 1.34 11.10 -7.71
C SER A 63 1.34 12.60 -8.05
N GLY A 64 0.15 13.13 -8.25
CA GLY A 64 -0.06 14.45 -8.84
C GLY A 64 -1.41 15.02 -8.44
N SER A 65 -1.84 14.79 -7.20
CA SER A 65 -2.80 15.71 -6.58
C SER A 65 -2.03 16.83 -5.89
N VAL A 66 -1.33 17.64 -6.69
CA VAL A 66 -1.20 19.05 -6.36
C VAL A 66 -2.64 19.54 -6.32
N ARG A 67 -3.24 19.62 -5.12
CA ARG A 67 -4.49 20.36 -4.95
C ARG A 67 -4.17 21.79 -5.39
N ARG A 68 -4.54 22.14 -6.63
CA ARG A 68 -4.62 23.55 -7.01
C ARG A 68 -5.72 24.15 -6.16
N ASP A 69 -5.33 25.06 -5.27
CA ASP A 69 -6.28 25.82 -4.48
C ASP A 69 -7.16 26.65 -5.43
N PRO A 70 -8.50 26.54 -5.36
CA PRO A 70 -9.40 27.26 -6.26
C PRO A 70 -9.33 28.79 -6.15
N ARG A 71 -8.60 29.35 -5.18
CA ARG A 71 -8.60 30.80 -4.88
C ARG A 71 -7.48 31.57 -5.56
N VAL A 72 -6.63 30.94 -6.38
CA VAL A 72 -5.58 31.65 -7.12
C VAL A 72 -6.13 32.08 -8.49
N PRO A 73 -6.44 33.38 -8.72
CA PRO A 73 -6.82 33.88 -10.04
C PRO A 73 -5.64 33.79 -11.02
N ARG A 74 -5.94 33.51 -12.29
CA ARG A 74 -4.97 33.63 -13.40
C ARG A 74 -4.75 35.13 -13.68
N ASP A 75 -3.49 35.53 -13.73
CA ASP A 75 -3.03 36.78 -14.34
C ASP A 75 -3.28 36.78 -15.86
#